data_AF-A0AAW1VC34-F1
#
_entry.id   AF-A0AAW1VC34-F1
#
_cell.length_a   1.000
_cell.length_b   1.000
_cell.length_c   1.000
_cell.angle_alpha   90.00
_cell.angle_beta   90.00
_cell.angle_gamma   90.00
#
_symmetry.space_group_name_H-M   'P 1'
#
loop_
_entity.id
_entity.type
_entity.pdbx_description
1 polymer ?
#
loop_
_entity_poly.entity_id
_entity_poly.type
_entity_poly.pdbx_seq_one_letter_code
_entity_poly.pdbx_strand_id
1 'polypeptide(L)'
;MPPPPIDSKPNQSIHQAKPETPSANSLGKSGLSATTIRARGKSGFSAGVEALKTALEGSPPNTRDERCKSANWIIVHRAIMAIKDVDGMFSSLDPEYYDFLMR
;
A
#
# COMPACT_ATOMS: atom_id res chain seq x y z
N MET A 1 -9.13 -26.58 48.83
CA MET A 1 -9.59 -27.08 47.52
C MET A 1 -8.37 -27.17 46.60
N PRO A 2 -8.05 -28.35 46.04
CA PRO A 2 -6.98 -28.46 45.04
C PRO A 2 -7.44 -27.91 43.67
N PRO A 3 -6.52 -27.40 42.83
CA PRO A 3 -6.85 -26.98 41.47
C PRO A 3 -7.19 -28.19 40.57
N PRO A 4 -8.03 -28.01 39.52
CA PRO A 4 -8.39 -29.09 38.62
C PRO A 4 -7.22 -29.53 37.72
N PRO A 5 -7.19 -30.78 37.22
CA PRO A 5 -6.15 -31.29 36.34
C PRO A 5 -6.20 -30.61 34.97
N ILE A 6 -5.04 -30.27 34.41
CA ILE A 6 -4.90 -29.75 33.04
C ILE A 6 -4.86 -30.95 32.08
N ASP A 7 -5.98 -31.23 31.41
CA ASP A 7 -6.05 -32.20 30.32
C ASP A 7 -5.22 -31.73 29.13
N SER A 8 -4.08 -32.39 28.92
CA SER A 8 -3.22 -32.19 27.76
C SER A 8 -3.83 -32.89 26.54
N LYS A 9 -4.52 -32.15 25.68
CA LYS A 9 -4.99 -32.68 24.38
C LYS A 9 -3.81 -32.79 23.40
N PRO A 10 -3.58 -33.97 22.78
CA PRO A 10 -2.56 -34.14 21.76
C PRO A 10 -3.00 -33.51 20.43
N ASN A 11 -2.01 -32.92 19.78
CA ASN A 11 -1.98 -32.27 18.48
C ASN A 11 -2.67 -33.13 17.39
N GLN A 12 -3.84 -32.69 16.89
CA GLN A 12 -4.52 -33.36 15.79
C GLN A 12 -3.92 -32.95 14.44
N SER A 13 -3.21 -33.91 13.84
CA SER A 13 -3.37 -34.35 12.45
C SER A 13 -3.39 -33.26 11.37
N ILE A 14 -2.20 -32.82 10.94
CA ILE A 14 -2.02 -32.28 9.58
C ILE A 14 -2.15 -33.48 8.64
N HIS A 15 -3.30 -33.57 7.98
CA HIS A 15 -3.51 -34.49 6.88
C HIS A 15 -2.51 -34.21 5.75
N GLN A 16 -1.96 -35.31 5.26
CA GLN A 16 -1.09 -35.47 4.10
C GLN A 16 -1.47 -34.56 2.92
N ALA A 17 -0.52 -33.73 2.47
CA ALA A 17 -0.46 -33.29 1.09
C ALA A 17 0.73 -33.99 0.41
N LYS A 18 0.38 -34.88 -0.50
CA LYS A 18 1.25 -35.63 -1.42
C LYS A 18 2.14 -34.66 -2.23
N PRO A 19 3.47 -34.86 -2.33
CA PRO A 19 4.28 -34.16 -3.31
C PRO A 19 4.13 -34.85 -4.66
N GLU A 20 3.28 -34.30 -5.53
CA GLU A 20 3.26 -34.70 -6.93
C GLU A 20 4.34 -33.92 -7.68
N THR A 21 5.29 -34.69 -8.21
CA THR A 21 6.32 -34.26 -9.16
C THR A 21 5.67 -33.70 -10.44
N PRO A 22 5.97 -32.46 -10.88
CA PRO A 22 5.62 -32.04 -12.22
C PRO A 22 6.59 -32.68 -13.22
N SER A 23 6.11 -33.69 -13.94
CA SER A 23 6.78 -34.28 -15.11
C SER A 23 6.74 -33.27 -16.28
N ALA A 24 7.89 -33.10 -16.92
CA ALA A 24 8.22 -32.02 -17.83
C ALA A 24 7.83 -32.29 -19.28
N ASN A 25 6.75 -31.71 -19.79
CA ASN A 25 6.45 -31.78 -21.23
C ASN A 25 5.57 -30.61 -21.69
N SER A 26 6.15 -29.56 -22.28
CA SER A 26 5.65 -28.99 -23.54
C SER A 26 6.48 -27.77 -23.97
N LEU A 27 6.91 -27.86 -25.22
CA LEU A 27 7.73 -26.95 -25.98
C LEU A 27 6.93 -25.69 -26.34
N GLY A 28 7.32 -24.54 -25.82
CA GLY A 28 6.80 -23.23 -26.22
C GLY A 28 7.94 -22.23 -26.31
N LYS A 29 8.70 -22.30 -27.41
CA LYS A 29 9.68 -21.27 -27.76
C LYS A 29 8.93 -20.03 -28.24
N SER A 30 8.79 -19.04 -27.37
CA SER A 30 8.59 -17.66 -27.78
C SER A 30 9.40 -16.78 -26.84
N GLY A 31 10.56 -16.34 -27.34
CA GLY A 31 11.36 -15.32 -26.68
C GLY A 31 10.54 -14.05 -26.54
N LEU A 32 10.09 -13.75 -25.34
CA LEU A 32 9.70 -12.40 -24.97
C LEU A 32 10.95 -11.69 -24.49
N SER A 33 11.44 -10.88 -25.43
CA SER A 33 12.53 -9.93 -25.31
C SER A 33 12.66 -9.34 -23.91
N ALA A 34 13.90 -9.31 -23.44
CA ALA A 34 14.34 -8.44 -22.38
C ALA A 34 13.85 -7.00 -22.58
N THR A 35 13.78 -6.29 -21.46
CA THR A 35 13.64 -4.84 -21.35
C THR A 35 12.21 -4.32 -21.37
N THR A 36 11.59 -4.34 -20.20
CA THR A 36 10.83 -3.16 -19.79
C THR A 36 11.29 -2.77 -18.39
N ILE A 37 12.50 -2.20 -18.35
CA ILE A 37 12.84 -1.26 -17.29
C ILE A 37 11.88 -0.10 -17.52
N ARG A 38 10.78 -0.06 -16.76
CA ARG A 38 9.93 1.14 -16.73
C ARG A 38 10.84 2.27 -16.25
N ALA A 39 11.18 3.14 -17.17
CA ALA A 39 11.90 4.37 -16.94
C ALA A 39 11.22 5.14 -15.80
N ARG A 40 11.73 5.00 -14.58
CA ARG A 40 11.36 5.85 -13.45
C ARG A 40 12.23 7.12 -13.53
N GLY A 41 12.12 7.79 -14.67
CA GLY A 41 12.66 9.12 -14.95
C GLY A 41 11.62 10.23 -14.73
N LYS A 42 10.48 9.93 -14.10
CA LYS A 42 9.66 10.98 -13.50
C LYS A 42 10.30 11.32 -12.16
N SER A 43 10.85 12.52 -12.08
CA SER A 43 11.32 13.16 -10.85
C SER A 43 10.45 12.71 -9.67
N GLY A 44 11.06 12.15 -8.62
CA GLY A 44 10.34 11.64 -7.45
C GLY A 44 9.40 12.68 -6.82
N PHE A 45 9.63 13.95 -7.15
CA PHE A 45 8.77 15.09 -6.91
C PHE A 45 7.35 14.94 -7.50
N SER A 46 7.18 14.72 -8.81
CA SER A 46 5.82 14.68 -9.40
C SER A 46 5.00 13.47 -8.92
N ALA A 47 5.65 12.33 -8.66
CA ALA A 47 4.95 11.15 -8.17
C ALA A 47 4.40 11.35 -6.74
N GLY A 48 5.11 12.12 -5.91
CA GLY A 48 4.65 12.46 -4.56
C GLY A 48 3.49 13.45 -4.59
N VAL A 49 3.59 14.50 -5.42
CA VAL A 49 2.53 15.51 -5.56
C VAL A 49 1.24 14.89 -6.11
N GLU A 50 1.33 14.02 -7.13
CA GLU A 50 0.16 13.33 -7.68
C GLU A 50 -0.47 12.38 -6.64
N ALA A 51 0.35 11.62 -5.90
CA ALA A 51 -0.14 10.76 -4.83
C ALA A 51 -0.81 11.55 -3.71
N LEU A 52 -0.29 12.74 -3.39
CA LEU A 52 -0.91 13.68 -2.46
C LEU A 52 -2.27 14.14 -2.98
N LYS A 53 -2.37 14.60 -4.23
CA LYS A 53 -3.66 15.00 -4.83
C LYS A 53 -4.69 13.88 -4.77
N THR A 54 -4.32 12.65 -5.14
CA THR A 54 -5.21 11.48 -5.02
C THR A 54 -5.65 11.22 -3.57
N ALA A 55 -4.75 11.38 -2.59
CA ALA A 55 -5.09 11.20 -1.18
C ALA A 55 -6.04 12.29 -0.66
N LEU A 56 -5.91 13.51 -1.18
CA LEU A 56 -6.80 14.64 -0.86
C LEU A 56 -8.19 14.47 -1.50
N GLU A 57 -8.25 14.07 -2.77
CA GLU A 57 -9.52 13.76 -3.48
C GLU A 57 -10.26 12.58 -2.81
N GLY A 58 -9.51 11.57 -2.35
CA GLY A 58 -10.05 10.43 -1.61
C GLY A 58 -10.49 10.75 -0.18
N SER A 59 -10.25 11.98 0.29
CA SER A 59 -10.64 12.43 1.63
C SER A 59 -11.79 13.42 1.57
N PRO A 60 -13.04 12.94 1.38
CA PRO A 60 -14.19 13.84 1.35
C PRO A 60 -14.25 14.63 2.67
N PRO A 61 -14.16 15.98 2.63
CA PRO A 61 -14.16 16.84 3.82
C PRO A 61 -15.43 16.68 4.66
N ASN A 62 -16.47 16.10 4.07
CA ASN A 62 -17.80 15.96 4.65
C ASN A 62 -18.06 14.57 5.26
N THR A 63 -17.05 13.70 5.39
CA THR A 63 -17.24 12.44 6.10
C THR A 63 -17.58 12.73 7.57
N ARG A 64 -18.68 12.14 8.06
CA ARG A 64 -19.10 12.27 9.48
C ARG A 64 -18.31 11.33 10.40
N ASP A 65 -17.55 10.40 9.83
CA ASP A 65 -16.76 9.44 10.59
C ASP A 65 -15.35 9.96 10.85
N GLU A 66 -15.07 10.28 12.11
CA GLU A 66 -13.77 10.74 12.59
C GLU A 66 -12.65 9.70 12.40
N ARG A 67 -12.99 8.41 12.36
CA ARG A 67 -12.01 7.34 12.11
C ARG A 67 -11.55 7.36 10.66
N CYS A 68 -12.47 7.60 9.73
CA CYS A 68 -12.13 7.79 8.32
C CYS A 68 -11.33 9.07 8.09
N LYS A 69 -11.66 10.18 8.78
CA LYS A 69 -10.84 11.41 8.73
C LYS A 69 -9.40 11.13 9.15
N SER A 70 -9.24 10.48 10.31
CA SER A 70 -7.93 10.16 10.86
C SER A 70 -7.13 9.24 9.94
N ALA A 71 -7.76 8.19 9.39
CA ALA A 71 -7.12 7.27 8.47
C ALA A 71 -6.67 7.94 7.15
N ASN A 72 -7.49 8.84 6.61
CA ASN A 72 -7.14 9.60 5.41
C ASN A 72 -5.98 10.56 5.66
N TRP A 73 -5.95 11.21 6.82
CA TRP A 73 -4.83 12.05 7.25
C TRP A 73 -3.51 11.31 7.42
N ILE A 74 -3.54 10.03 7.82
CA ILE A 74 -2.32 9.21 7.86
C ILE A 74 -1.70 9.04 6.47
N ILE A 75 -2.52 8.86 5.42
CA ILE A 75 -2.03 8.68 4.05
C ILE A 75 -1.45 9.99 3.51
N VAL A 76 -2.16 11.10 3.72
CA VAL A 76 -1.71 12.43 3.30
C VAL A 76 -0.38 12.79 3.98
N HIS A 77 -0.27 12.56 5.28
CA HIS A 77 0.98 12.77 6.02
C HIS A 77 2.13 11.91 5.48
N ARG A 78 1.86 10.66 5.08
CA ARG A 78 2.88 9.80 4.46
C ARG A 78 3.30 10.30 3.08
N ALA A 79 2.37 10.80 2.27
CA ALA A 79 2.67 11.38 0.96
C ALA A 79 3.55 12.63 1.10
N ILE A 80 3.23 13.53 2.05
CA ILE A 80 4.04 14.72 2.32
C ILE A 80 5.45 14.34 2.79
N MET A 81 5.58 13.40 3.74
CA MET A 81 6.89 12.95 4.21
C MET A 81 7.75 12.27 3.12
N ALA A 82 7.12 11.72 2.08
CA ALA A 82 7.84 11.11 0.96
C ALA A 82 8.39 12.14 -0.03
N ILE A 83 7.93 13.40 0.04
CA ILE A 83 8.35 14.49 -0.83
C ILE A 83 9.53 15.21 -0.21
N LYS A 84 10.65 15.29 -0.95
CA LYS A 84 11.89 15.93 -0.47
C LYS A 84 11.90 17.44 -0.63
N ASP A 85 11.20 17.94 -1.64
CA ASP A 85 11.10 19.36 -1.96
C ASP A 85 9.68 19.82 -1.64
N VAL A 86 9.49 20.19 -0.37
CA VAL A 86 8.17 20.57 0.16
C VAL A 86 7.75 21.94 -0.36
N ASP A 87 8.71 22.86 -0.54
CA ASP A 87 8.45 24.21 -1.06
C ASP A 87 8.03 24.18 -2.52
N GLY A 88 8.72 23.37 -3.33
CA GLY A 88 8.29 23.10 -4.71
C GLY A 88 6.90 22.47 -4.75
N MET A 89 6.60 21.55 -3.83
CA MET A 89 5.31 20.87 -3.78
C MET A 89 4.19 21.86 -3.53
N PHE A 90 4.31 22.70 -2.49
CA PHE A 90 3.32 23.74 -2.20
C PHE A 90 3.16 24.72 -3.36
N SER A 91 4.24 25.05 -4.06
CA SER A 91 4.19 25.93 -5.24
C SER A 91 3.45 25.30 -6.43
N SER A 92 3.38 23.96 -6.48
CA SER A 92 2.68 23.20 -7.55
C SER A 92 1.27 22.75 -7.17
N LEU A 93 0.87 22.94 -5.91
CA LEU A 93 -0.40 22.50 -5.37
C LEU A 93 -1.45 23.58 -5.60
N ASP A 94 -2.65 23.16 -5.99
CA ASP A 94 -3.75 24.09 -6.22
C ASP A 94 -4.22 24.72 -4.89
N PRO A 95 -4.66 25.99 -4.87
CA PRO A 95 -5.03 26.69 -3.63
C PRO A 95 -6.12 25.99 -2.81
N GLU A 96 -7.05 25.30 -3.48
CA GLU A 96 -8.11 24.53 -2.81
C GLU A 96 -7.56 23.35 -2.01
N TYR A 97 -6.55 22.66 -2.53
CA TYR A 97 -5.86 21.58 -1.82
C TYR A 97 -4.97 22.12 -0.69
N TYR A 98 -4.44 23.35 -0.83
CA TYR A 98 -3.73 24.03 0.25
C TYR A 98 -4.64 24.36 1.43
N ASP A 99 -5.83 24.91 1.16
CA ASP A 99 -6.84 25.19 2.19
C ASP A 99 -7.29 23.93 2.93
N PHE A 100 -7.34 22.79 2.24
CA PHE A 100 -7.63 21.51 2.87
C PHE A 100 -6.48 21.02 3.78
N LEU A 101 -5.22 21.25 3.41
CA LEU A 101 -4.06 20.91 4.23
C LEU A 101 -3.92 21.79 5.48
N MET A 102 -4.33 23.06 5.40
CA MET A 102 -4.20 24.05 6.47
C MET A 102 -5.40 24.11 7.43
N ARG A 103 -6.43 23.28 7.21
CA ARG A 103 -7.63 23.17 8.04
C ARG A 103 -7.53 22.07 9.09
#